data_AF-A0A210PHC4-F1
#
_entry.id   AF-A0A210PHC4-F1
#
_cell.length_a   1.000
_cell.length_b   1.000
_cell.length_c   1.000
_cell.angle_alpha   90.00
_cell.angle_beta   90.00
_cell.angle_gamma   90.00
#
_symmetry.space_group_name_H-M   'P 1'
#
loop_
_entity.id
_entity.type
_entity.pdbx_description
1 polymer ?
#
loop_
_entity_poly.entity_id
_entity_poly.type
_entity_poly.pdbx_seq_one_letter_code
_entity_poly.pdbx_strand_id
1 'polypeptide(L)'
;MGKMKKNRQKYHAAAKKKEDSKVEIVDMHDMETDTKFPPTLLSPAEKDGSLFKGLKINKETLKQELPDFDTRSTITSKSLRGLNMKKKDKRKLKHDLWMKKLNSIDTAKKEAKAKKKRQQTPVVGDIGILGDALPTLDLLLKGSTGPKSSDNKETTKKCIPKEKQRKKQMMNDISLFKQVLAHPSFIENPTDTIKEHLQNKLLQEQEMDT
;
A
#
# COMPACT_ATOMS: atom_id res chain seq x y z
N MET A 1 -22.94 45.98 -5.21
CA MET A 1 -23.16 45.33 -3.89
C MET A 1 -22.52 43.94 -3.90
N GLY A 2 -21.25 43.83 -3.52
CA GLY A 2 -20.51 42.55 -3.52
C GLY A 2 -20.93 41.64 -2.37
N LYS A 3 -21.07 40.34 -2.62
CA LYS A 3 -21.47 39.36 -1.60
C LYS A 3 -20.39 39.27 -0.52
N MET A 4 -20.76 39.62 0.71
CA MET A 4 -19.91 39.51 1.90
C MET A 4 -19.53 38.03 2.13
N LYS A 5 -18.24 37.70 2.05
CA LYS A 5 -17.74 36.34 2.32
C LYS A 5 -17.83 36.09 3.83
N LYS A 6 -18.66 35.13 4.25
CA LYS A 6 -18.70 34.67 5.65
C LYS A 6 -17.36 34.04 6.01
N ASN A 7 -16.78 34.48 7.12
CA ASN A 7 -15.54 33.95 7.64
C ASN A 7 -15.75 32.49 8.08
N ARG A 8 -14.93 31.58 7.55
CA ARG A 8 -14.96 30.16 7.94
C ARG A 8 -14.27 30.02 9.29
N GLN A 9 -15.03 29.67 10.33
CA GLN A 9 -14.46 29.27 11.60
C GLN A 9 -13.81 27.89 11.47
N LYS A 10 -12.56 27.76 11.91
CA LYS A 10 -11.84 26.49 12.01
C LYS A 10 -12.11 25.90 13.40
N TYR A 11 -12.83 24.78 13.48
CA TYR A 11 -13.14 24.07 14.73
C TYR A 11 -12.02 23.11 15.19
N HIS A 12 -10.74 23.46 14.96
CA HIS A 12 -9.65 22.66 15.48
C HIS A 12 -9.13 23.31 16.76
N ALA A 13 -9.27 22.62 17.88
CA ALA A 13 -8.63 23.01 19.13
C ALA A 13 -7.10 22.89 18.96
N ALA A 14 -6.36 23.96 19.22
CA ALA A 14 -4.91 23.91 19.26
C ALA A 14 -4.46 22.95 20.38
N ALA A 15 -3.48 22.10 20.07
CA ALA A 15 -2.88 21.21 21.06
C ALA A 15 -2.22 22.04 22.16
N LYS A 16 -2.72 21.95 23.40
CA LYS A 16 -2.09 22.57 24.57
C LYS A 16 -0.75 21.89 24.81
N LYS A 17 0.35 22.60 24.58
CA LYS A 17 1.65 22.23 25.17
C LYS A 17 1.53 22.39 26.68
N LYS A 18 1.96 21.38 27.43
CA LYS A 18 2.19 21.51 28.87
C LYS A 18 3.59 22.12 29.05
N GLU A 19 3.62 23.33 29.59
CA GLU A 19 4.71 23.89 30.39
C GLU A 19 4.48 23.38 31.84
N ASP A 20 5.41 22.98 32.69
CA ASP A 20 6.87 22.93 32.70
C ASP A 20 7.30 21.78 33.63
N SER A 21 8.50 21.24 33.44
CA SER A 21 9.35 20.85 34.57
C SER A 21 10.81 21.11 34.19
N LYS A 22 11.30 22.24 34.70
CA LYS A 22 12.67 22.74 34.71
C LYS A 22 13.66 21.64 35.14
N VAL A 23 14.62 21.31 34.27
CA VAL A 23 15.93 20.77 34.68
C VAL A 23 16.98 21.61 33.95
N GLU A 24 17.74 22.35 34.76
CA GLU A 24 18.89 23.15 34.37
C GLU A 24 20.04 22.23 33.96
N ILE A 25 20.65 22.47 32.80
CA ILE A 25 22.05 22.10 32.55
C ILE A 25 22.70 23.32 31.90
N VAL A 26 23.69 23.83 32.63
CA VAL A 26 24.53 24.99 32.34
C VAL A 26 25.53 24.66 31.23
N ASP A 27 25.83 25.68 30.44
CA ASP A 27 26.77 25.74 29.32
C ASP A 27 28.16 25.14 29.59
N MET A 28 28.71 24.45 28.58
CA MET A 28 30.15 24.45 28.29
C MET A 28 30.39 24.55 26.77
N HIS A 29 31.27 25.48 26.42
CA HIS A 29 31.64 25.96 25.09
C HIS A 29 32.39 24.94 24.21
N ASP A 30 32.27 25.20 22.90
CA ASP A 30 33.24 25.09 21.80
C ASP A 30 34.15 23.86 21.68
N MET A 31 33.95 23.13 20.57
CA MET A 31 35.04 22.56 19.76
C MET A 31 34.53 22.33 18.33
N GLU A 32 34.92 23.22 17.42
CA GLU A 32 35.02 22.89 16.00
C GLU A 32 35.99 21.72 15.85
N THR A 33 35.54 20.62 15.26
CA THR A 33 36.45 19.62 14.68
C THR A 33 35.94 19.20 13.32
N ASP A 34 36.76 19.57 12.33
CA ASP A 34 36.70 19.12 10.95
C ASP A 34 36.48 17.61 10.85
N THR A 35 35.31 17.20 10.35
CA THR A 35 35.14 15.87 9.77
C THR A 35 34.93 16.01 8.28
N LYS A 36 36.08 16.11 7.59
CA LYS A 36 36.21 15.85 6.16
C LYS A 36 35.62 14.46 5.89
N PHE A 37 34.41 14.40 5.34
CA PHE A 37 33.89 13.19 4.74
C PHE A 37 34.89 12.72 3.67
N PRO A 38 35.25 11.42 3.62
CA PRO A 38 36.08 10.92 2.54
C PRO A 38 35.33 11.16 1.22
N PRO A 39 35.96 11.73 0.17
CA PRO A 39 35.30 11.85 -1.11
C PRO A 39 35.01 10.45 -1.59
N THR A 40 33.72 10.10 -1.65
CA THR A 40 33.27 8.94 -2.41
C THR A 40 33.89 9.06 -3.79
N LEU A 41 34.68 8.07 -4.21
CA LEU A 41 35.15 7.93 -5.57
C LEU A 41 33.95 7.62 -6.48
N LEU A 42 33.05 8.60 -6.66
CA LEU A 42 32.28 8.72 -7.86
C LEU A 42 33.13 9.55 -8.80
N SER A 43 33.77 8.85 -9.74
CA SER A 43 34.21 9.44 -11.00
C SER A 43 33.16 10.46 -11.46
N PRO A 44 33.54 11.68 -11.85
CA PRO A 44 32.63 12.60 -12.51
C PRO A 44 32.17 11.94 -13.79
N ALA A 45 31.01 11.27 -13.76
CA ALA A 45 30.29 10.94 -14.98
C ALA A 45 30.08 12.28 -15.68
N GLU A 46 30.77 12.44 -16.80
CA GLU A 46 30.74 13.62 -17.65
C GLU A 46 29.29 14.08 -17.79
N LYS A 47 29.01 15.28 -17.28
CA LYS A 47 27.68 15.91 -17.34
C LYS A 47 27.40 16.48 -18.73
N ASP A 48 28.08 15.99 -19.76
CA ASP A 48 28.04 16.54 -21.12
C ASP A 48 27.63 15.47 -22.12
N GLY A 49 26.49 14.84 -21.84
CA GLY A 49 25.88 13.90 -22.76
C GLY A 49 24.49 13.57 -22.29
N SER A 50 23.48 14.06 -23.01
CA SER A 50 22.09 13.69 -22.75
C SER A 50 21.99 12.16 -22.64
N LEU A 51 21.74 11.63 -21.44
CA LEU A 51 21.71 10.18 -21.14
C LEU A 51 20.78 9.38 -22.07
N PHE A 52 19.87 10.09 -22.76
CA PHE A 52 18.85 9.51 -23.63
C PHE A 52 19.10 9.75 -25.12
N LYS A 53 20.28 10.26 -25.52
CA LYS A 53 20.59 10.60 -26.93
C LYS A 53 20.49 9.40 -27.89
N GLY A 54 20.61 8.17 -27.38
CA GLY A 54 20.46 6.92 -28.14
C GLY A 54 19.06 6.31 -28.14
N LEU A 55 18.11 6.85 -27.37
CA LEU A 55 16.77 6.26 -27.27
C LEU A 55 15.90 6.71 -28.45
N LYS A 56 15.72 5.81 -29.42
CA LYS A 56 14.74 5.96 -30.49
C LYS A 56 13.37 5.51 -29.99
N ILE A 57 12.62 6.43 -29.39
CA ILE A 57 11.26 6.16 -28.93
C ILE A 57 10.29 6.37 -30.09
N ASN A 58 9.78 5.28 -30.66
CA ASN A 58 8.79 5.33 -31.73
C ASN A 58 7.43 5.79 -31.18
N LYS A 59 6.80 6.79 -31.81
CA LYS A 59 5.50 7.34 -31.36
C LYS A 59 4.36 6.31 -31.46
N GLU A 60 4.49 5.33 -32.34
CA GLU A 60 3.49 4.28 -32.54
C GLU A 60 3.50 3.25 -31.41
N THR A 61 4.68 2.94 -30.84
CA THR A 61 4.82 2.04 -29.69
C THR A 61 4.39 2.68 -28.36
N LEU A 62 4.25 4.02 -28.34
CA LEU A 62 3.81 4.82 -27.18
C LEU A 62 2.28 4.91 -27.03
N LYS A 63 1.51 4.34 -27.96
CA LYS A 63 0.03 4.26 -27.86
C LYS A 63 -0.37 3.19 -26.85
N GLN A 64 0.07 3.32 -25.61
CA GLN A 64 -0.49 2.57 -24.52
C GLN A 64 -1.84 3.20 -24.17
N GLU A 65 -2.93 2.61 -24.63
CA GLU A 65 -4.24 2.97 -24.13
C GLU A 65 -4.30 2.60 -22.65
N LEU A 66 -4.27 3.62 -21.79
CA LEU A 66 -4.57 3.43 -20.39
C LEU A 66 -6.00 2.89 -20.30
N PRO A 67 -6.24 1.87 -19.46
CA PRO A 67 -7.60 1.42 -19.23
C PRO A 67 -8.42 2.61 -18.75
N ASP A 68 -9.55 2.87 -19.42
CA ASP A 68 -10.40 4.00 -19.09
C ASP A 68 -10.88 3.87 -17.64
N PHE A 69 -10.24 4.60 -16.74
CA PHE A 69 -10.54 4.56 -15.31
C PHE A 69 -11.97 5.06 -15.02
N ASP A 70 -12.62 5.73 -15.98
CA ASP A 70 -14.04 6.09 -15.89
C ASP A 70 -14.95 4.86 -15.97
N THR A 71 -14.55 3.74 -16.59
CA THR A 71 -15.35 2.48 -16.58
C THR A 71 -15.49 1.90 -15.18
N ARG A 72 -14.52 2.16 -14.29
CA ARG A 72 -14.55 1.74 -12.88
C ARG A 72 -15.42 2.64 -12.01
N SER A 73 -15.79 3.82 -12.53
CA SER A 73 -16.61 4.79 -11.81
C SER A 73 -17.77 5.27 -12.69
N THR A 74 -18.91 4.59 -12.57
CA THR A 74 -20.15 4.83 -13.35
C THR A 74 -20.69 6.26 -13.36
N ILE A 75 -20.14 7.17 -12.55
CA ILE A 75 -20.58 8.56 -12.45
C ILE A 75 -19.35 9.47 -12.47
N THR A 76 -18.78 9.67 -13.64
CA THR A 76 -17.83 10.76 -13.84
C THR A 76 -18.58 11.90 -14.53
N SER A 77 -18.11 13.12 -14.31
CA SER A 77 -18.67 14.27 -15.04
C SER A 77 -18.49 14.15 -16.55
N LYS A 78 -17.60 13.26 -17.03
CA LYS A 78 -17.34 12.98 -18.43
C LYS A 78 -18.37 12.07 -19.09
N SER A 79 -18.89 11.03 -18.42
CA SER A 79 -19.90 10.14 -19.03
C SER A 79 -21.24 10.84 -19.33
N LEU A 80 -21.54 11.92 -18.61
CA LEU A 80 -22.71 12.79 -18.84
C LEU A 80 -22.39 14.07 -19.64
N ARG A 81 -21.11 14.34 -19.94
CA ARG A 81 -20.72 15.43 -20.84
C ARG A 81 -20.96 14.96 -22.27
N GLY A 82 -21.65 15.79 -23.06
CA GLY A 82 -22.02 15.46 -24.44
C GLY A 82 -23.50 15.10 -24.62
N LEU A 83 -24.17 14.61 -23.57
CA LEU A 83 -25.62 14.42 -23.59
C LEU A 83 -26.33 15.76 -23.34
N ASN A 84 -27.01 16.29 -24.37
CA ASN A 84 -27.77 17.55 -24.29
C ASN A 84 -29.10 17.37 -23.54
N MET A 85 -29.03 16.87 -22.30
CA MET A 85 -30.18 16.60 -21.44
C MET A 85 -30.49 17.78 -20.51
N LYS A 86 -31.77 17.94 -20.17
CA LYS A 86 -32.22 18.96 -19.20
C LYS A 86 -31.60 18.70 -17.82
N LYS A 87 -31.46 19.76 -17.04
CA LYS A 87 -30.86 19.71 -15.68
C LYS A 87 -31.60 18.73 -14.75
N LYS A 88 -32.93 18.63 -14.89
CA LYS A 88 -33.78 17.69 -14.14
C LYS A 88 -33.40 16.24 -14.44
N ASP A 89 -33.26 15.90 -15.72
CA ASP A 89 -32.96 14.54 -16.16
C ASP A 89 -31.52 14.14 -15.77
N LYS A 90 -30.57 15.07 -15.90
CA LYS A 90 -29.19 14.88 -15.41
C LYS A 90 -29.15 14.61 -13.90
N ARG A 91 -30.00 15.27 -13.10
CA ARG A 91 -30.08 15.02 -11.66
C ARG A 91 -30.70 13.65 -11.37
N LYS A 92 -31.77 13.28 -12.07
CA LYS A 92 -32.43 11.99 -11.91
C LYS A 92 -31.49 10.83 -12.26
N LEU A 93 -30.81 10.90 -13.41
CA LEU A 93 -29.82 9.91 -13.81
C LEU A 93 -28.71 9.76 -12.77
N LYS A 94 -28.14 10.86 -12.28
CA LYS A 94 -27.11 10.79 -11.22
C LYS A 94 -27.62 10.08 -9.97
N HIS A 95 -28.86 10.36 -9.55
CA HIS A 95 -29.48 9.70 -8.41
C HIS A 95 -29.69 8.20 -8.68
N ASP A 96 -30.28 7.84 -9.82
CA ASP A 96 -30.58 6.45 -10.18
C ASP A 96 -29.30 5.62 -10.30
N LEU A 97 -28.25 6.15 -10.96
CA LEU A 97 -26.95 5.48 -11.04
C LEU A 97 -26.31 5.32 -9.66
N TRP A 98 -26.45 6.31 -8.78
CA TRP A 98 -25.92 6.25 -7.42
C TRP A 98 -26.66 5.19 -6.60
N MET A 99 -27.99 5.15 -6.67
CA MET A 99 -28.80 4.11 -6.01
C MET A 99 -28.48 2.72 -6.56
N LYS A 100 -28.33 2.57 -7.88
CA LYS A 100 -27.89 1.31 -8.50
C LYS A 100 -26.53 0.85 -7.95
N LYS A 101 -25.59 1.78 -7.77
CA LYS A 101 -24.28 1.48 -7.18
C LYS A 101 -24.40 1.01 -5.72
N LEU A 102 -25.19 1.69 -4.90
CA LEU A 102 -25.42 1.28 -3.51
C LEU A 102 -26.04 -0.11 -3.44
N ASN A 103 -27.09 -0.35 -4.24
CA ASN A 103 -27.76 -1.65 -4.31
C ASN A 103 -26.80 -2.77 -4.78
N SER A 104 -25.92 -2.50 -5.75
CA SER A 104 -24.90 -3.45 -6.19
C SER A 104 -23.91 -3.81 -5.08
N ILE A 105 -23.50 -2.84 -4.25
CA ILE A 105 -22.62 -3.09 -3.11
C ILE A 105 -23.34 -3.93 -2.04
N ASP A 106 -24.59 -3.61 -1.75
CA ASP A 106 -25.35 -4.32 -0.72
C ASP A 106 -25.72 -5.74 -1.12
N THR A 107 -26.08 -5.96 -2.39
CA THR A 107 -26.30 -7.29 -2.96
C THR A 107 -25.03 -8.14 -2.90
N ALA A 108 -23.89 -7.60 -3.35
CA ALA A 108 -22.60 -8.31 -3.26
C ALA A 108 -22.21 -8.66 -1.80
N LYS A 109 -22.45 -7.75 -0.84
CA LYS A 109 -22.21 -8.03 0.58
C LYS A 109 -23.15 -9.11 1.14
N LYS A 110 -24.43 -9.06 0.79
CA LYS A 110 -25.43 -10.06 1.21
C LYS A 110 -25.08 -11.43 0.64
N GLU A 111 -24.73 -11.48 -0.64
CA GLU A 111 -24.29 -12.70 -1.32
C GLU A 111 -23.03 -13.27 -0.67
N ALA A 112 -21.99 -12.46 -0.43
CA ALA A 112 -20.77 -12.92 0.24
C ALA A 112 -21.04 -13.48 1.66
N LYS A 113 -21.96 -12.87 2.41
CA LYS A 113 -22.39 -13.40 3.71
C LYS A 113 -23.16 -14.71 3.57
N ALA A 114 -24.05 -14.81 2.59
CA ALA A 114 -24.80 -16.03 2.31
C ALA A 114 -23.87 -17.17 1.91
N LYS A 115 -22.91 -16.93 1.01
CA LYS A 115 -21.87 -17.91 0.62
C LYS A 115 -21.09 -18.42 1.82
N LYS A 116 -20.63 -17.53 2.69
CA LYS A 116 -19.95 -17.93 3.94
C LYS A 116 -20.82 -18.80 4.83
N LYS A 117 -22.12 -18.50 4.96
CA LYS A 117 -23.04 -19.34 5.74
C LYS A 117 -23.20 -20.72 5.12
N ARG A 118 -23.43 -20.79 3.80
CA ARG A 118 -23.58 -22.04 3.04
C ARG A 118 -22.34 -22.94 3.13
N GLN A 119 -21.15 -22.34 3.09
CA GLN A 119 -19.87 -23.06 3.26
C GLN A 119 -19.70 -23.67 4.65
N GLN A 120 -20.37 -23.13 5.68
CA GLN A 120 -20.26 -23.61 7.06
C GLN A 120 -21.35 -24.62 7.42
N THR A 121 -22.49 -24.58 6.74
CA THR A 121 -23.57 -25.55 6.95
C THR A 121 -23.23 -26.89 6.29
N PRO A 122 -23.48 -28.04 6.96
CA PRO A 122 -23.26 -29.35 6.36
C PRO A 122 -24.15 -29.53 5.12
N VAL A 123 -23.58 -30.17 4.09
CA VAL A 123 -23.96 -30.12 2.66
C VAL A 123 -25.30 -30.76 2.31
N VAL A 124 -26.12 -31.21 3.27
CA VAL A 124 -27.33 -31.98 2.96
C VAL A 124 -28.46 -31.05 2.48
N GLY A 125 -28.62 -30.93 1.16
CA GLY A 125 -29.82 -30.40 0.50
C GLY A 125 -29.74 -28.98 -0.09
N ASP A 126 -28.64 -28.24 0.06
CA ASP A 126 -28.49 -26.90 -0.54
C ASP A 126 -27.85 -26.98 -1.93
N ILE A 127 -28.69 -26.86 -2.97
CA ILE A 127 -28.26 -26.82 -4.39
C ILE A 127 -27.39 -25.58 -4.69
N GLY A 128 -27.50 -24.52 -3.89
CA GLY A 128 -26.74 -23.30 -4.07
C GLY A 128 -25.22 -23.49 -3.93
N ILE A 129 -24.79 -24.45 -3.10
CA ILE A 129 -23.38 -24.81 -2.92
C ILE A 129 -22.79 -25.38 -4.21
N LEU A 130 -23.56 -26.25 -4.88
CA LEU A 130 -23.17 -26.85 -6.17
C LEU A 130 -22.96 -25.75 -7.21
N GLY A 131 -23.91 -24.80 -7.31
CA GLY A 131 -23.79 -23.66 -8.22
C GLY A 131 -22.59 -22.75 -7.94
N ASP A 132 -22.25 -22.53 -6.67
CA ASP A 132 -21.06 -21.74 -6.27
C ASP A 132 -19.73 -22.48 -6.53
N ALA A 133 -19.74 -23.82 -6.56
CA ALA A 133 -18.57 -24.65 -6.85
C ALA A 133 -18.29 -24.80 -8.35
N LEU A 134 -19.24 -24.43 -9.22
CA LEU A 134 -19.05 -24.51 -10.67
C LEU A 134 -18.25 -23.30 -11.20
N PRO A 135 -17.37 -23.51 -12.19
CA PRO A 135 -16.70 -22.41 -12.87
C PRO A 135 -17.72 -21.53 -13.60
N THR A 136 -17.52 -20.21 -13.56
CA THR A 136 -18.37 -19.28 -14.31
C THR A 136 -18.13 -19.43 -15.81
N LEU A 137 -19.15 -19.11 -16.63
CA LEU A 137 -19.01 -19.15 -18.09
C LEU A 137 -17.84 -18.29 -18.58
N ASP A 138 -17.59 -17.14 -17.95
CA ASP A 138 -16.41 -16.31 -18.25
C ASP A 138 -15.09 -17.05 -18.06
N LEU A 139 -14.97 -17.86 -17.01
CA LEU A 139 -13.79 -18.70 -16.75
C LEU A 139 -13.64 -19.79 -17.82
N LEU A 140 -14.76 -20.38 -18.26
CA LEU A 140 -14.78 -21.43 -19.28
C LEU A 140 -14.41 -20.87 -20.66
N LEU A 141 -14.97 -19.71 -21.03
CA LEU A 141 -14.69 -19.02 -22.29
C LEU A 141 -13.26 -18.46 -22.35
N LYS A 142 -12.61 -18.22 -21.20
CA LYS A 142 -11.23 -17.72 -21.13
C LYS A 142 -10.18 -18.77 -21.51
N GLY A 143 -10.53 -20.04 -21.60
CA GLY A 143 -9.62 -21.11 -22.01
C GLY A 143 -8.55 -21.46 -20.96
N SER A 144 -8.08 -22.70 -21.04
CA SER A 144 -7.27 -23.45 -20.08
C SER A 144 -5.84 -22.95 -19.85
N THR A 145 -5.64 -21.75 -19.28
CA THR A 145 -4.31 -21.34 -18.80
C THR A 145 -4.10 -21.76 -17.34
N GLY A 146 -3.94 -23.06 -17.10
CA GLY A 146 -3.42 -23.66 -15.86
C GLY A 146 -4.16 -23.36 -14.54
N PRO A 147 -3.82 -24.04 -13.43
CA PRO A 147 -4.33 -23.68 -12.13
C PRO A 147 -3.78 -22.30 -11.76
N LYS A 148 -4.66 -21.30 -11.77
CA LYS A 148 -4.40 -20.02 -11.10
C LYS A 148 -4.19 -20.34 -9.62
N SER A 149 -2.93 -20.46 -9.21
CA SER A 149 -2.51 -20.28 -7.82
C SER A 149 -3.34 -19.14 -7.25
N SER A 150 -4.04 -19.40 -6.14
CA SER A 150 -4.86 -18.42 -5.43
C SER A 150 -4.23 -17.05 -5.59
N ASP A 151 -4.96 -16.09 -6.17
CA ASP A 151 -4.55 -14.69 -6.23
C ASP A 151 -4.33 -14.23 -4.78
N ASN A 152 -3.14 -14.51 -4.25
CA ASN A 152 -2.47 -13.69 -3.25
C ASN A 152 -2.32 -12.38 -3.99
N LYS A 153 -3.39 -11.58 -3.98
CA LYS A 153 -3.29 -10.16 -4.25
C LYS A 153 -2.18 -9.70 -3.35
N GLU A 154 -1.00 -9.54 -3.91
CA GLU A 154 0.07 -8.79 -3.30
C GLU A 154 -0.55 -7.42 -3.08
N THR A 155 -1.07 -7.23 -1.86
CA THR A 155 -1.60 -5.97 -1.44
C THR A 155 -0.43 -5.04 -1.58
N THR A 156 -0.51 -4.08 -2.52
CA THR A 156 0.54 -3.11 -2.81
C THR A 156 1.20 -2.72 -1.50
N LYS A 157 2.42 -3.22 -1.26
CA LYS A 157 3.10 -3.06 0.02
C LYS A 157 3.21 -1.56 0.23
N LYS A 158 2.54 -1.03 1.25
CA LYS A 158 2.64 0.39 1.55
C LYS A 158 4.12 0.66 1.83
N CYS A 159 4.68 1.73 1.26
CA CYS A 159 6.06 2.14 1.52
C CYS A 159 6.36 2.22 3.02
N ILE A 160 5.35 2.59 3.84
CA ILE A 160 5.45 2.62 5.29
C ILE A 160 4.36 1.73 5.92
N PRO A 161 4.70 0.77 6.79
CA PRO A 161 3.73 -0.04 7.52
C PRO A 161 2.93 0.80 8.52
N LYS A 162 1.75 0.29 8.92
CA LYS A 162 0.88 0.98 9.89
C LYS A 162 1.61 1.18 11.22
N GLU A 163 1.29 2.27 11.93
CA GLU A 163 1.90 2.61 13.23
C GLU A 163 1.86 1.44 14.24
N LYS A 164 0.72 0.74 14.35
CA LYS A 164 0.59 -0.43 15.25
C LYS A 164 1.58 -1.54 14.89
N GLN A 165 1.82 -1.79 13.61
CA GLN A 165 2.77 -2.79 13.15
C GLN A 165 4.20 -2.35 13.44
N ARG A 166 4.53 -1.06 13.22
CA ARG A 166 5.83 -0.49 13.58
C ARG A 166 6.12 -0.60 15.08
N LYS A 167 5.15 -0.26 15.93
CA LYS A 167 5.27 -0.41 17.39
C LYS A 167 5.49 -1.87 17.78
N LYS A 168 4.75 -2.81 17.17
CA LYS A 168 4.93 -4.24 17.41
C LYS A 168 6.34 -4.71 17.02
N GLN A 169 6.81 -4.32 15.83
CA GLN A 169 8.16 -4.64 15.36
C GLN A 169 9.21 -4.08 16.31
N MET A 170 9.10 -2.81 16.70
CA MET A 170 10.02 -2.19 17.67
C MET A 170 10.07 -2.93 19.01
N MET A 171 8.92 -3.37 19.56
CA MET A 171 8.91 -4.15 20.80
C MET A 171 9.55 -5.53 20.64
N ASN A 172 9.35 -6.17 19.49
CA ASN A 172 10.01 -7.42 19.16
C ASN A 172 11.53 -7.24 19.05
N ASP A 173 11.98 -6.17 18.37
CA ASP A 173 13.40 -5.85 18.21
C ASP A 173 14.05 -5.60 19.58
N ILE A 174 13.40 -4.84 20.47
CA ILE A 174 13.89 -4.63 21.85
C ILE A 174 14.00 -5.95 22.60
N SER A 175 13.00 -6.84 22.49
CA SER A 175 13.04 -8.15 23.14
C SER A 175 14.18 -9.00 22.61
N LEU A 176 14.39 -9.00 21.30
CA LEU A 176 15.47 -9.72 20.64
C LEU A 176 16.84 -9.21 21.10
N PHE A 177 17.04 -7.88 21.14
CA PHE A 177 18.29 -7.30 21.63
C PHE A 177 18.59 -7.70 23.07
N LYS A 178 17.59 -7.70 23.95
CA LYS A 178 17.78 -8.16 25.34
C LYS A 178 18.25 -9.62 25.41
N GLN A 179 17.71 -10.49 24.54
CA GLN A 179 18.12 -11.89 24.47
C GLN A 179 19.56 -12.04 23.96
N VAL A 180 19.93 -11.30 22.90
CA VAL A 180 21.28 -11.31 22.35
C VAL A 180 22.30 -10.86 23.39
N LEU A 181 22.00 -9.78 24.12
CA LEU A 181 22.87 -9.26 25.19
C LEU A 181 23.00 -10.23 26.38
N ALA A 182 22.03 -11.11 26.59
CA ALA A 182 22.08 -12.12 27.65
C ALA A 182 22.84 -13.40 27.24
N HIS A 183 23.18 -13.57 25.96
CA HIS A 183 23.80 -14.79 25.46
C HIS A 183 25.30 -14.84 25.79
N PRO A 184 25.81 -15.94 26.39
CA PRO A 184 27.21 -16.00 26.85
C PRO A 184 28.21 -15.80 25.71
N SER A 185 28.01 -16.45 24.55
CA SER A 185 28.91 -16.30 23.39
C SER A 185 29.01 -14.85 22.89
N PHE A 186 27.91 -14.09 22.97
CA PHE A 186 27.89 -12.69 22.58
C PHE A 186 28.61 -11.80 23.61
N ILE A 187 28.52 -12.13 24.90
CA ILE A 187 29.23 -11.43 25.97
C ILE A 187 30.74 -11.68 25.88
N GLU A 188 31.14 -12.92 25.58
CA GLU A 188 32.55 -13.30 25.45
C GLU A 188 33.19 -12.67 24.21
N ASN A 189 32.61 -12.90 23.02
CA ASN A 189 33.16 -12.45 21.74
C ASN A 189 32.04 -12.02 20.77
N PRO A 190 31.57 -10.76 20.84
CA PRO A 190 30.43 -10.30 20.06
C PRO A 190 30.72 -10.28 18.56
N THR A 191 31.95 -9.92 18.14
CA THR A 191 32.33 -9.82 16.73
C THR A 191 32.28 -11.16 16.02
N ASP A 192 32.74 -12.23 16.67
CA ASP A 192 32.81 -13.55 16.06
C ASP A 192 31.44 -14.22 16.05
N THR A 193 30.66 -14.05 17.13
CA THR A 193 29.26 -14.50 17.19
C THR A 193 28.42 -13.87 16.06
N ILE A 194 28.62 -12.57 15.78
CA ILE A 194 27.93 -11.90 14.66
C ILE A 194 28.37 -12.48 13.30
N LYS A 195 29.67 -12.73 13.10
CA LYS A 195 30.18 -13.33 11.85
C LYS A 195 29.58 -14.71 11.62
N GLU A 196 29.59 -15.57 12.63
CA GLU A 196 29.01 -16.92 12.56
C GLU A 196 27.51 -16.86 12.23
N HIS A 197 26.76 -15.98 12.90
CA HIS A 197 25.33 -15.81 12.63
C HIS A 197 25.07 -15.37 11.18
N LEU A 198 25.86 -14.44 10.65
CA LEU A 198 25.74 -14.01 9.26
C LEU A 198 26.06 -15.14 8.27
N GLN A 199 27.09 -15.95 8.53
CA GLN A 199 27.42 -17.12 7.71
C GLN A 199 26.26 -18.12 7.69
N ASN A 200 25.71 -18.44 8.87
CA ASN A 200 24.57 -19.35 8.99
C ASN A 200 23.33 -18.82 8.26
N LYS A 201 23.07 -17.51 8.33
CA LYS A 201 21.95 -16.88 7.62
C LYS A 201 22.11 -16.96 6.10
N LEU A 202 23.32 -16.74 5.58
CA LEU A 202 23.59 -16.86 4.15
C LEU A 202 23.40 -18.30 3.65
N LEU A 203 23.82 -19.30 4.43
CA LEU A 203 23.61 -20.71 4.09
C LEU A 203 22.12 -21.05 4.05
N GLN A 204 21.33 -20.60 5.04
CA GLN A 204 19.88 -20.81 5.05
C GLN A 204 19.16 -20.17 3.86
N GLU A 205 19.57 -18.97 3.46
CA GLU A 205 19.00 -18.31 2.27
C GLU A 205 19.31 -19.11 0.99
N GLN A 206 20.52 -19.68 0.87
CA GLN A 206 20.90 -20.52 -0.26
C GLN A 206 20.12 -21.84 -0.33
N GLU A 207 19.88 -22.49 0.81
CA GLU A 207 19.10 -23.73 0.89
C GLU A 207 17.61 -23.53 0.55
N MET A 208 17.04 -22.36 0.84
CA MET A 208 15.63 -22.07 0.57
C MET A 208 15.35 -21.70 -0.91
N ASP A 209 16.39 -21.32 -1.66
CA ASP A 209 16.29 -20.94 -3.07
C ASP A 209 16.48 -22.15 -4.03
N THR A 210 16.90 -23.31 -3.52
CA THR A 210 17.00 -24.58 -4.27
C THR A 210 15.77 -25.45 -4.14
#